data_AF-A0A838VMT8-F1
#
_entry.id   AF-A0A838VMT8-F1
#
_cell.length_a   1.000
_cell.length_b   1.000
_cell.length_c   1.000
_cell.angle_alpha   90.00
_cell.angle_beta   90.00
_cell.angle_gamma   90.00
#
_symmetry.space_group_name_H-M   'P 1'
#
loop_
_entity.id
_entity.type
_entity.pdbx_description
1 polymer ?
#
loop_
_entity_poly.entity_id
_entity_poly.type
_entity_poly.pdbx_seq_one_letter_code
_entity_poly.pdbx_strand_id
1 'polypeptide(L)'
;MGFALIAQRLNELEQRLKISQELLNKINRKIDIGYYANFKAALGLAVNAFHMTKAENRERMAIEAINRFLEAEHIYTDYTESELKQGSLIADEYLLTLSLAYVAEARCHLELGEPDTALHRFTEGASVLRSFIEKYVDLLLTSNPAAYLQPQFKGKIDLHRLTRIYQWIDPSLDENAVFERQRENLIKLGQDYDKWIKTLPKAIWDPALDWTGKAPWDNPNSEIFSRLPNTLEVVESMVETNRRFQAYQAEVYALAHLGISFQEWLQLTPVTEEKLDGYELMYIIPSKPLEMVVA
;
A
#
# COMPACT_ATOMS: atom_id res chain seq x y z
N MET A 1 1.86 -4.31 14.43
CA MET A 1 2.67 -5.15 13.51
C MET A 1 4.06 -5.41 14.11
N GLY A 2 4.60 -6.64 14.08
CA GLY A 2 5.98 -6.92 14.56
C GLY A 2 7.03 -6.85 13.45
N PHE A 3 8.32 -6.63 13.80
CA PHE A 3 9.42 -6.55 12.83
C PHE A 3 9.58 -7.79 11.94
N ALA A 4 9.24 -8.98 12.44
CA ALA A 4 9.24 -10.21 11.63
C ALA A 4 8.25 -10.14 10.45
N LEU A 5 7.07 -9.54 10.67
CA LEU A 5 6.08 -9.33 9.62
C LEU A 5 6.54 -8.24 8.64
N ILE A 6 7.19 -7.17 9.12
CA ILE A 6 7.84 -6.16 8.25
C ILE A 6 8.91 -6.81 7.37
N ALA A 7 9.75 -7.69 7.94
CA ALA A 7 10.79 -8.42 7.20
C ALA A 7 10.21 -9.36 6.14
N GLN A 8 9.12 -10.06 6.48
CA GLN A 8 8.40 -10.90 5.52
C GLN A 8 7.88 -10.05 4.34
N ARG A 9 7.19 -8.94 4.63
CA ARG A 9 6.66 -8.03 3.60
C ARG A 9 7.76 -7.43 2.73
N LEU A 10 8.89 -7.05 3.32
CA LEU A 10 10.04 -6.55 2.58
C LEU A 10 10.62 -7.61 1.65
N ASN A 11 10.73 -8.87 2.09
CA ASN A 11 11.19 -9.96 1.23
C ASN A 11 10.21 -10.23 0.08
N GLU A 12 8.90 -10.18 0.33
CA GLU A 12 7.86 -10.28 -0.73
C GLU A 12 8.04 -9.16 -1.77
N LEU A 13 8.26 -7.91 -1.32
CA LEU A 13 8.54 -6.77 -2.20
C LEU A 13 9.84 -6.94 -2.98
N GLU A 14 10.92 -7.39 -2.35
CA GLU A 14 12.20 -7.64 -3.02
C GLU A 14 12.04 -8.63 -4.19
N GLN A 15 11.24 -9.69 -4.00
CA GLN A 15 10.95 -10.63 -5.08
C GLN A 15 10.10 -10.00 -6.19
N ARG A 16 9.06 -9.25 -5.84
CA ARG A 16 8.23 -8.52 -6.82
C ARG A 16 9.06 -7.54 -7.66
N LEU A 17 9.98 -6.80 -7.04
CA LEU A 17 10.86 -5.87 -7.74
C LEU A 17 11.86 -6.57 -8.65
N LYS A 18 12.37 -7.74 -8.27
CA LYS A 18 13.22 -8.54 -9.17
C LYS A 18 12.45 -8.94 -10.42
N ILE A 19 11.19 -9.37 -10.27
CA ILE A 19 10.30 -9.68 -11.40
C ILE A 19 10.07 -8.43 -12.26
N SER A 20 9.75 -7.28 -11.64
CA SER A 20 9.58 -6.01 -12.35
C SER A 20 10.88 -5.54 -13.03
N GLN A 21 12.04 -5.77 -12.43
CA GLN A 21 13.34 -5.47 -13.02
C GLN A 21 13.61 -6.30 -14.27
N GLU A 22 13.31 -7.60 -14.24
CA GLU A 22 13.44 -8.49 -15.41
C GLU A 22 12.54 -8.01 -16.56
N LEU A 23 11.33 -7.55 -16.24
CA LEU A 23 10.39 -7.00 -17.19
C LEU A 23 10.88 -5.67 -17.79
N LEU A 24 11.29 -4.72 -16.95
CA LEU A 24 11.76 -3.40 -17.34
C LEU A 24 13.11 -3.41 -18.06
N ASN A 25 13.95 -4.42 -17.83
CA ASN A 25 15.18 -4.63 -18.58
C ASN A 25 14.94 -4.79 -20.08
N LYS A 26 13.77 -5.29 -20.50
CA LYS A 26 13.39 -5.39 -21.93
C LYS A 26 13.37 -4.03 -22.63
N ILE A 27 13.15 -2.96 -21.87
CA ILE A 27 13.12 -1.57 -22.36
C ILE A 27 14.30 -0.74 -21.81
N ASN A 28 15.38 -1.39 -21.36
CA ASN A 28 16.56 -0.76 -20.78
C ASN A 28 16.29 0.16 -19.57
N ARG A 29 15.22 -0.11 -18.82
CA ARG A 29 14.88 0.62 -17.60
C ARG A 29 15.35 -0.14 -16.36
N LYS A 30 15.99 0.57 -15.44
CA LYS A 30 16.54 0.01 -14.20
C LYS A 30 15.81 0.54 -12.97
N ILE A 31 15.52 -0.37 -12.05
CA ILE A 31 15.11 -0.14 -10.67
C ILE A 31 16.40 -0.11 -9.85
N ASP A 32 16.54 0.89 -8.99
CA ASP A 32 17.66 0.94 -8.06
C ASP A 32 17.41 0.00 -6.86
N ILE A 33 17.93 -1.22 -6.98
CA ILE A 33 17.87 -2.25 -5.93
C ILE A 33 18.79 -1.90 -4.74
N GLY A 34 19.74 -0.98 -4.91
CA GLY A 34 20.67 -0.57 -3.85
C GLY A 34 19.96 0.03 -2.64
N TYR A 35 18.89 0.80 -2.88
CA TYR A 35 18.09 1.39 -1.80
C TYR A 35 17.32 0.35 -0.99
N TYR A 36 16.89 -0.75 -1.62
CA TYR A 36 16.28 -1.87 -0.90
C TYR A 36 17.27 -2.58 0.03
N ALA A 37 18.53 -2.69 -0.39
CA ALA A 37 19.57 -3.22 0.48
C ALA A 37 19.80 -2.31 1.70
N ASN A 38 19.74 -0.98 1.53
CA ASN A 38 19.84 -0.04 2.65
C ASN A 38 18.65 -0.18 3.62
N PHE A 39 17.42 -0.26 3.11
CA PHE A 39 16.24 -0.52 3.94
C PHE A 39 16.35 -1.85 4.71
N LYS A 40 16.81 -2.91 4.04
CA LYS A 40 17.02 -4.23 4.67
C LYS A 40 18.08 -4.18 5.78
N ALA A 41 19.15 -3.41 5.57
CA ALA A 41 20.15 -3.16 6.59
C ALA A 41 19.56 -2.39 7.78
N ALA A 42 18.75 -1.36 7.55
CA ALA A 42 18.04 -0.62 8.59
C ALA A 42 17.12 -1.53 9.42
N LEU A 43 16.39 -2.43 8.76
CA LEU A 43 15.56 -3.42 9.44
C LEU A 43 16.38 -4.40 10.27
N GLY A 44 17.54 -4.83 9.76
CA GLY A 44 18.48 -5.64 10.53
C GLY A 44 19.00 -4.93 11.77
N LEU A 45 19.30 -3.63 11.68
CA LEU A 45 19.69 -2.81 12.84
C LEU A 45 18.56 -2.72 13.87
N ALA A 46 17.32 -2.47 13.43
CA ALA A 46 16.15 -2.39 14.31
C ALA A 46 15.91 -3.73 15.04
N VAL A 47 15.88 -4.84 14.30
CA VAL A 47 15.70 -6.18 14.90
C VAL A 47 16.78 -6.46 15.93
N ASN A 48 18.06 -6.22 15.59
CA ASN A 48 19.16 -6.43 16.52
C ASN A 48 19.05 -5.54 17.77
N ALA A 49 18.68 -4.26 17.62
CA ALA A 49 18.50 -3.33 18.73
C ALA A 49 17.54 -3.90 19.78
N PHE A 50 16.39 -4.44 19.34
CA PHE A 50 15.34 -4.91 20.25
C PHE A 50 15.53 -6.33 20.76
N HIS A 51 16.58 -7.03 20.30
CA HIS A 51 17.08 -8.26 20.92
C HIS A 51 18.25 -8.01 21.88
N MET A 52 18.79 -6.78 21.97
CA MET A 52 19.89 -6.45 22.87
C MET A 52 19.44 -6.26 24.32
N THR A 53 20.29 -6.74 25.23
CA THR A 53 20.08 -6.65 26.69
C THR A 53 20.58 -5.32 27.29
N LYS A 54 21.61 -4.71 26.71
CA LYS A 54 22.15 -3.42 27.17
C LYS A 54 21.35 -2.25 26.56
N ALA A 55 20.79 -1.42 27.43
CA ALA A 55 19.96 -0.27 27.03
C ALA A 55 20.69 0.71 26.10
N GLU A 56 21.92 1.09 26.41
CA GLU A 56 22.73 2.01 25.58
C GLU A 56 22.97 1.48 24.16
N ASN A 57 23.18 0.17 24.01
CA ASN A 57 23.38 -0.44 22.71
C ASN A 57 22.08 -0.51 21.91
N ARG A 58 20.96 -0.82 22.58
CA ARG A 58 19.62 -0.79 21.99
C ARG A 58 19.30 0.60 21.46
N GLU A 59 19.48 1.62 22.29
CA GLU A 59 19.22 3.02 21.92
C GLU A 59 20.05 3.44 20.71
N ARG A 60 21.37 3.21 20.77
CA ARG A 60 22.27 3.56 19.66
C ARG A 60 21.89 2.88 18.35
N MET A 61 21.57 1.59 18.38
CA MET A 61 21.19 0.84 17.17
C MET A 61 19.82 1.23 16.64
N ALA A 62 18.86 1.53 17.54
CA ALA A 62 17.55 2.03 17.14
C ALA A 62 17.65 3.41 16.47
N ILE A 63 18.48 4.32 17.00
CA ILE A 63 18.73 5.63 16.38
C ILE A 63 19.36 5.47 14.99
N GLU A 64 20.33 4.55 14.81
CA GLU A 64 20.91 4.29 13.50
C GLU A 64 19.87 3.72 12.51
N ALA A 65 18.98 2.84 12.97
CA ALA A 65 17.89 2.32 12.16
C ALA A 65 16.90 3.43 11.75
N ILE A 66 16.49 4.29 12.69
CA ILE A 66 15.60 5.43 12.45
C ILE A 66 16.18 6.35 11.37
N ASN A 67 17.45 6.74 11.49
CA ASN A 67 18.10 7.60 10.50
C ASN A 67 18.07 7.02 9.08
N ARG A 68 18.24 5.69 8.95
CA ARG A 68 18.16 5.01 7.65
C ARG A 68 16.72 4.87 7.15
N PHE A 69 15.73 4.71 8.03
CA PHE A 69 14.33 4.72 7.61
C PHE A 69 13.88 6.11 7.14
N LEU A 70 14.35 7.18 7.77
CA LEU A 70 14.16 8.56 7.32
C LEU A 70 14.81 8.81 5.95
N GLU A 71 16.03 8.31 5.75
CA GLU A 71 16.68 8.37 4.44
C GLU A 71 15.83 7.64 3.37
N ALA A 72 15.38 6.42 3.70
CA ALA A 72 14.53 5.63 2.81
C ALA A 72 13.20 6.33 2.51
N GLU A 73 12.58 6.97 3.50
CA GLU A 73 11.34 7.75 3.30
C GLU A 73 11.52 8.82 2.23
N HIS A 74 12.57 9.64 2.32
CA HIS A 74 12.84 10.69 1.33
C HIS A 74 13.02 10.10 -0.07
N ILE A 75 13.84 9.07 -0.20
CA ILE A 75 14.13 8.42 -1.48
C ILE A 75 12.86 7.80 -2.09
N TYR A 76 12.09 7.05 -1.30
CA TYR A 76 10.90 6.38 -1.82
C TYR A 76 9.74 7.34 -2.05
N THR A 77 9.68 8.47 -1.35
CA THR A 77 8.74 9.56 -1.67
C THR A 77 9.00 10.11 -3.07
N ASP A 78 10.26 10.45 -3.39
CA ASP A 78 10.64 10.98 -4.70
C ASP A 78 10.38 9.96 -5.82
N TYR A 79 10.74 8.69 -5.59
CA TYR A 79 10.47 7.64 -6.56
C TYR A 79 8.97 7.39 -6.75
N THR A 80 8.20 7.26 -5.67
CA THR A 80 6.75 7.11 -5.78
C THR A 80 6.14 8.28 -6.56
N GLU A 81 6.52 9.53 -6.26
CA GLU A 81 5.97 10.68 -6.98
C GLU A 81 6.30 10.65 -8.48
N SER A 82 7.57 10.35 -8.83
CA SER A 82 8.01 10.23 -10.23
C SER A 82 7.29 9.10 -10.97
N GLU A 83 7.15 7.94 -10.35
CA GLU A 83 6.53 6.75 -10.95
C GLU A 83 5.01 6.91 -11.12
N LEU A 84 4.36 7.58 -10.17
CA LEU A 84 2.94 7.96 -10.29
C LEU A 84 2.72 8.93 -11.45
N LYS A 85 3.57 9.95 -11.61
CA LYS A 85 3.51 10.90 -12.74
C LYS A 85 3.67 10.19 -14.09
N GLN A 86 4.44 9.10 -14.13
CA GLN A 86 4.63 8.28 -15.33
C GLN A 86 3.55 7.20 -15.53
N GLY A 87 2.69 7.00 -14.53
CA GLY A 87 1.69 5.93 -14.50
C GLY A 87 2.30 4.55 -14.61
N SER A 88 3.44 4.34 -13.96
CA SER A 88 4.31 3.17 -14.11
C SER A 88 3.85 1.96 -13.30
N LEU A 89 4.23 0.77 -13.79
CA LEU A 89 3.98 -0.54 -13.18
C LEU A 89 4.74 -0.83 -11.88
N ILE A 90 5.61 0.09 -11.42
CA ILE A 90 6.39 -0.08 -10.18
C ILE A 90 6.02 0.92 -9.08
N ALA A 91 4.98 1.74 -9.33
CA ALA A 91 4.59 2.79 -8.40
C ALA A 91 4.09 2.22 -7.06
N ASP A 92 3.38 1.09 -7.09
CA ASP A 92 2.93 0.43 -5.85
C ASP A 92 4.06 -0.22 -5.07
N GLU A 93 5.10 -0.76 -5.70
CA GLU A 93 6.24 -1.31 -4.96
C GLU A 93 6.95 -0.22 -4.14
N TYR A 94 7.17 0.96 -4.71
CA TYR A 94 7.73 2.09 -3.97
C TYR A 94 6.77 2.61 -2.90
N LEU A 95 5.47 2.70 -3.21
CA LEU A 95 4.47 3.15 -2.25
C LEU A 95 4.33 2.20 -1.04
N LEU A 96 4.39 0.89 -1.28
CA LEU A 96 4.42 -0.13 -0.23
C LEU A 96 5.72 -0.04 0.59
N THR A 97 6.85 0.23 -0.06
CA THR A 97 8.14 0.37 0.63
C THR A 97 8.17 1.62 1.50
N LEU A 98 7.64 2.74 1.00
CA LEU A 98 7.42 3.96 1.78
C LEU A 98 6.50 3.70 2.98
N SER A 99 5.41 2.96 2.77
CA SER A 99 4.51 2.56 3.86
C SER A 99 5.23 1.77 4.96
N LEU A 100 6.11 0.83 4.56
CA LEU A 100 6.91 0.06 5.51
C LEU A 100 7.96 0.92 6.22
N ALA A 101 8.52 1.94 5.57
CA ALA A 101 9.46 2.88 6.19
C ALA A 101 8.82 3.59 7.39
N TYR A 102 7.66 4.21 7.19
CA TYR A 102 6.91 4.87 8.26
C TYR A 102 6.57 3.90 9.40
N VAL A 103 6.08 2.69 9.08
CA VAL A 103 5.75 1.69 10.12
C VAL A 103 6.99 1.27 10.90
N ALA A 104 8.10 1.00 10.23
CA ALA A 104 9.33 0.54 10.87
C ALA A 104 9.97 1.63 11.74
N GLU A 105 9.97 2.87 11.26
CA GLU A 105 10.46 4.04 11.98
C GLU A 105 9.62 4.31 13.24
N ALA A 106 8.30 4.44 13.09
CA ALA A 106 7.41 4.67 14.22
C ALA A 106 7.50 3.55 15.25
N ARG A 107 7.70 2.30 14.80
CA ARG A 107 7.95 1.17 15.70
C ARG A 107 9.26 1.33 16.47
N CYS A 108 10.33 1.84 15.87
CA CYS A 108 11.57 2.09 16.58
C CYS A 108 11.36 3.12 17.71
N HIS A 109 10.59 4.19 17.46
CA HIS A 109 10.24 5.16 18.51
C HIS A 109 9.41 4.54 19.64
N LEU A 110 8.43 3.68 19.33
CA LEU A 110 7.64 2.97 20.35
C LEU A 110 8.52 2.12 21.27
N GLU A 111 9.50 1.40 20.70
CA GLU A 111 10.43 0.57 21.46
C GLU A 111 11.44 1.38 22.29
N LEU A 112 11.68 2.63 21.92
CA LEU A 112 12.43 3.61 22.72
C LEU A 112 11.59 4.28 23.80
N GLY A 113 10.29 4.00 23.87
CA GLY A 113 9.39 4.61 24.84
C GLY A 113 8.95 6.03 24.44
N GLU A 114 8.95 6.35 23.15
CA GLU A 114 8.55 7.64 22.59
C GLU A 114 7.21 7.53 21.81
N PRO A 115 6.08 7.26 22.47
CA PRO A 115 4.80 7.05 21.79
C PRO A 115 4.27 8.31 21.10
N ASP A 116 4.56 9.51 21.63
CA ASP A 116 4.16 10.78 21.02
C ASP A 116 4.89 11.01 19.70
N THR A 117 6.20 10.73 19.66
CA THR A 117 6.99 10.78 18.42
C THR A 117 6.48 9.76 17.42
N ALA A 118 6.24 8.52 17.84
CA ALA A 118 5.67 7.48 16.97
C ALA A 118 4.31 7.90 16.39
N LEU A 119 3.43 8.48 17.20
CA LEU A 119 2.12 8.99 16.76
C LEU A 119 2.27 10.12 15.74
N HIS A 120 3.20 11.05 15.98
CA HIS A 120 3.49 12.13 15.05
C HIS A 120 3.92 11.58 13.68
N ARG A 121 4.85 10.62 13.67
CA ARG A 121 5.33 9.96 12.44
C ARG A 121 4.23 9.19 11.72
N PHE A 122 3.35 8.50 12.44
CA PHE A 122 2.16 7.88 11.84
C PHE A 122 1.20 8.93 11.26
N THR A 123 1.03 10.08 11.90
CA THR A 123 0.13 11.12 11.40
C THR A 123 0.64 11.75 10.11
N GLU A 124 1.93 12.05 10.06
CA GLU A 124 2.60 12.53 8.85
C GLU A 124 2.52 11.50 7.72
N GLY A 125 2.91 10.26 8.00
CA GLY A 125 2.85 9.16 7.03
C GLY A 125 1.43 8.88 6.53
N ALA A 126 0.41 8.98 7.39
CA ALA A 126 -0.99 8.77 7.00
C ALA A 126 -1.43 9.78 5.94
N SER A 127 -1.08 11.06 6.14
CA SER A 127 -1.38 12.13 5.18
C SER A 127 -0.66 11.92 3.84
N VAL A 128 0.64 11.62 3.88
CA VAL A 128 1.47 11.40 2.69
C VAL A 128 0.97 10.18 1.90
N LEU A 129 0.81 9.04 2.58
CA LEU A 129 0.39 7.78 1.97
C LEU A 129 -1.04 7.86 1.43
N ARG A 130 -1.97 8.51 2.16
CA ARG A 130 -3.34 8.70 1.67
C ARG A 130 -3.34 9.43 0.33
N SER A 131 -2.62 10.55 0.23
CA SER A 131 -2.52 11.34 -1.00
C SER A 131 -1.93 10.53 -2.17
N PHE A 132 -0.86 9.75 -1.94
CA PHE A 132 -0.29 8.93 -3.01
C PHE A 132 -1.16 7.73 -3.40
N ILE A 133 -1.78 7.07 -2.42
CA ILE A 133 -2.67 5.95 -2.68
C ILE A 133 -3.90 6.42 -3.47
N GLU A 134 -4.50 7.55 -3.11
CA GLU A 134 -5.62 8.13 -3.88
C GLU A 134 -5.24 8.41 -5.33
N LYS A 135 -4.08 9.05 -5.56
CA LYS A 135 -3.57 9.30 -6.92
C LYS A 135 -3.36 8.00 -7.70
N TYR A 136 -2.83 6.97 -7.07
CA TYR A 136 -2.60 5.69 -7.75
C TYR A 136 -3.91 4.94 -8.02
N VAL A 137 -4.85 4.95 -7.08
CA VAL A 137 -6.19 4.37 -7.26
C VAL A 137 -6.92 5.06 -8.41
N ASP A 138 -6.93 6.39 -8.45
CA ASP A 138 -7.55 7.15 -9.55
C ASP A 138 -6.90 6.81 -10.91
N LEU A 139 -5.57 6.74 -10.93
CA LEU A 139 -4.80 6.35 -12.12
C LEU A 139 -5.19 4.95 -12.61
N LEU A 140 -5.29 3.97 -11.70
CA LEU A 140 -5.64 2.60 -12.05
C LEU A 140 -7.12 2.41 -12.36
N LEU A 141 -8.04 3.22 -11.81
CA LEU A 141 -9.45 3.22 -12.20
C LEU A 141 -9.66 3.62 -13.67
N THR A 142 -8.63 4.17 -14.31
CA THR A 142 -8.59 4.62 -15.70
C THR A 142 -9.52 5.81 -15.95
N SER A 143 -9.42 6.39 -17.16
CA SER A 143 -10.35 7.42 -17.61
C SER A 143 -11.80 6.93 -17.74
N ASN A 144 -12.03 5.61 -17.75
CA ASN A 144 -13.35 5.01 -17.80
C ASN A 144 -13.44 3.73 -16.92
N PRO A 145 -13.85 3.86 -15.65
CA PRO A 145 -13.94 2.75 -14.70
C PRO A 145 -14.95 1.66 -15.08
N ALA A 146 -15.88 1.94 -16.01
CA ALA A 146 -16.80 0.94 -16.52
C ALA A 146 -16.10 -0.19 -17.32
N ALA A 147 -14.82 -0.02 -17.65
CA ALA A 147 -13.97 -1.09 -18.19
C ALA A 147 -13.88 -2.30 -17.26
N TYR A 148 -13.98 -2.10 -15.95
CA TYR A 148 -13.98 -3.18 -14.96
C TYR A 148 -15.29 -3.98 -14.92
N LEU A 149 -16.38 -3.41 -15.44
CA LEU A 149 -17.72 -4.01 -15.43
C LEU A 149 -18.06 -4.74 -16.74
N GLN A 150 -17.06 -5.02 -17.58
CA GLN A 150 -17.28 -5.72 -18.84
C GLN A 150 -17.76 -7.18 -18.63
N PRO A 151 -18.65 -7.72 -19.49
CA PRO A 151 -19.28 -9.04 -19.27
C PRO A 151 -18.29 -10.20 -19.06
N GLN A 152 -17.12 -10.14 -19.70
CA GLN A 152 -16.06 -11.15 -19.59
C GLN A 152 -15.45 -11.26 -18.18
N PHE A 153 -15.66 -10.26 -17.32
CA PHE A 153 -15.20 -10.27 -15.94
C PHE A 153 -16.24 -10.80 -14.95
N LYS A 154 -17.40 -11.26 -15.43
CA LYS A 154 -18.44 -11.86 -14.58
C LYS A 154 -17.85 -12.95 -13.67
N GLY A 155 -18.07 -12.82 -12.37
CA GLY A 155 -17.55 -13.74 -11.34
C GLY A 155 -16.11 -13.48 -10.91
N LYS A 156 -15.41 -12.54 -11.56
CA LYS A 156 -14.10 -12.02 -11.13
C LYS A 156 -14.25 -10.60 -10.60
N ILE A 157 -14.90 -9.73 -11.35
CA ILE A 157 -15.15 -8.34 -10.97
C ILE A 157 -16.65 -8.11 -11.03
N ASP A 158 -17.18 -7.50 -9.97
CA ASP A 158 -18.58 -7.11 -9.86
C ASP A 158 -18.69 -5.64 -9.41
N LEU A 159 -19.90 -5.13 -9.49
CA LEU A 159 -20.21 -3.75 -9.11
C LEU A 159 -19.95 -3.51 -7.62
N HIS A 160 -20.15 -4.52 -6.77
CA HIS A 160 -19.91 -4.42 -5.33
C HIS A 160 -18.43 -4.20 -5.00
N ARG A 161 -17.50 -4.94 -5.62
CA ARG A 161 -16.05 -4.73 -5.47
C ARG A 161 -15.66 -3.30 -5.89
N LEU A 162 -16.15 -2.85 -7.05
CA LEU A 162 -15.91 -1.49 -7.51
C LEU A 162 -16.49 -0.45 -6.54
N THR A 163 -17.68 -0.72 -6.00
CA THR A 163 -18.35 0.15 -5.02
C THR A 163 -17.54 0.29 -3.74
N ARG A 164 -16.90 -0.77 -3.24
CA ARG A 164 -16.02 -0.70 -2.06
C ARG A 164 -14.82 0.23 -2.24
N ILE A 165 -14.29 0.32 -3.46
CA ILE A 165 -13.22 1.25 -3.81
C ILE A 165 -13.76 2.67 -3.79
N TYR A 166 -14.91 2.91 -4.43
CA TYR A 166 -15.57 4.22 -4.40
C TYR A 166 -15.95 4.66 -2.99
N GLN A 167 -16.40 3.75 -2.13
CA GLN A 167 -16.70 4.01 -0.72
C GLN A 167 -15.49 4.41 0.11
N TRP A 168 -14.30 3.93 -0.26
CA TRP A 168 -13.07 4.36 0.39
C TRP A 168 -12.68 5.80 0.02
N ILE A 169 -13.06 6.25 -1.18
CA ILE A 169 -12.89 7.65 -1.62
C ILE A 169 -13.98 8.55 -1.04
N ASP A 170 -15.24 8.11 -1.13
CA ASP A 170 -16.43 8.81 -0.69
C ASP A 170 -17.38 7.82 0.00
N PRO A 171 -17.38 7.78 1.36
CA PRO A 171 -18.18 6.83 2.14
C PRO A 171 -19.69 6.95 1.95
N SER A 172 -20.19 8.03 1.34
CA SER A 172 -21.62 8.24 1.09
C SER A 172 -22.17 7.42 -0.09
N LEU A 173 -21.30 6.80 -0.88
CA LEU A 173 -21.69 6.08 -2.09
C LEU A 173 -22.18 4.68 -1.78
N ASP A 174 -23.36 4.36 -2.31
CA ASP A 174 -23.88 3.00 -2.37
C ASP A 174 -23.72 2.41 -3.78
N GLU A 175 -24.08 1.13 -3.92
CA GLU A 175 -23.94 0.39 -5.17
C GLU A 175 -24.77 1.02 -6.30
N ASN A 176 -25.94 1.58 -5.97
CA ASN A 176 -26.81 2.25 -6.93
C ASN A 176 -26.20 3.56 -7.43
N ALA A 177 -25.66 4.39 -6.53
CA ALA A 177 -24.97 5.63 -6.89
C ALA A 177 -23.74 5.37 -7.78
N VAL A 178 -22.97 4.32 -7.49
CA VAL A 178 -21.84 3.90 -8.34
C VAL A 178 -22.32 3.41 -9.70
N PHE A 179 -23.40 2.62 -9.75
CA PHE A 179 -23.99 2.22 -11.02
C PHE A 179 -24.42 3.40 -11.87
N GLU A 180 -25.15 4.37 -11.29
CA GLU A 180 -25.59 5.57 -12.01
C GLU A 180 -24.40 6.37 -12.57
N ARG A 181 -23.30 6.48 -11.81
CA ARG A 181 -22.05 7.11 -12.30
C ARG A 181 -21.44 6.36 -13.48
N GLN A 182 -21.56 5.03 -13.53
CA GLN A 182 -20.99 4.21 -14.61
C GLN A 182 -21.95 3.96 -15.78
N ARG A 183 -23.23 4.27 -15.65
CA ARG A 183 -24.27 3.94 -16.64
C ARG A 183 -23.93 4.45 -18.04
N GLU A 184 -23.57 5.73 -18.17
CA GLU A 184 -23.16 6.30 -19.46
C GLU A 184 -21.77 5.80 -19.90
N ASN A 185 -20.89 5.56 -18.93
CA ASN A 185 -19.52 5.13 -19.16
C ASN A 185 -19.46 3.74 -19.82
N LEU A 186 -20.40 2.84 -19.49
CA LEU A 186 -20.56 1.54 -20.14
C LEU A 186 -20.78 1.68 -21.66
N ILE A 187 -21.59 2.66 -22.07
CA ILE A 187 -21.88 2.93 -23.49
C ILE A 187 -20.69 3.64 -24.14
N LYS A 188 -20.17 4.68 -23.49
CA LYS A 188 -19.04 5.48 -23.98
C LYS A 188 -17.78 4.64 -24.20
N LEU A 189 -17.53 3.63 -23.35
CA LEU A 189 -16.37 2.74 -23.51
C LEU A 189 -16.40 2.00 -24.85
N GLY A 190 -17.58 1.54 -25.28
CA GLY A 190 -17.73 0.85 -26.57
C GLY A 190 -17.63 1.80 -27.78
N GLN A 191 -18.01 3.06 -27.61
CA GLN A 191 -17.96 4.08 -28.67
C GLN A 191 -16.54 4.66 -28.86
N ASP A 192 -15.86 4.96 -27.75
CA ASP A 192 -14.56 5.65 -27.71
C ASP A 192 -13.42 4.69 -27.30
N TYR A 193 -13.53 3.42 -27.70
CA TYR A 193 -12.64 2.36 -27.22
C TYR A 193 -11.15 2.64 -27.52
N ASP A 194 -10.81 3.02 -28.76
CA ASP A 194 -9.43 3.34 -29.15
C ASP A 194 -8.87 4.56 -28.42
N LYS A 195 -9.76 5.49 -28.05
CA LYS A 195 -9.39 6.68 -27.27
C LYS A 195 -9.10 6.29 -25.82
N TRP A 196 -9.90 5.40 -25.23
CA TRP A 196 -9.67 4.87 -23.90
C TRP A 196 -8.32 4.15 -23.80
N ILE A 197 -7.99 3.25 -24.75
CA ILE A 197 -6.69 2.56 -24.77
C ILE A 197 -5.52 3.55 -24.73
N LYS A 198 -5.58 4.63 -25.51
CA LYS A 198 -4.52 5.66 -25.56
C LYS A 198 -4.35 6.43 -24.25
N THR A 199 -5.35 6.39 -23.37
CA THR A 199 -5.31 7.04 -22.05
C THR A 199 -4.94 6.10 -20.93
N LEU A 200 -4.73 4.80 -21.20
CA LEU A 200 -4.37 3.85 -20.16
C LEU A 200 -2.98 4.18 -19.58
N PRO A 201 -2.82 4.08 -18.25
CA PRO A 201 -1.51 4.17 -17.65
C PRO A 201 -0.63 2.98 -18.04
N LYS A 202 0.69 3.18 -18.04
CA LYS A 202 1.68 2.14 -18.31
C LYS A 202 1.59 0.95 -17.33
N ALA A 203 1.07 1.18 -16.14
CA ALA A 203 0.77 0.16 -15.14
C ALA A 203 -0.24 -0.89 -15.64
N ILE A 204 -1.13 -0.51 -16.56
CA ILE A 204 -2.10 -1.41 -17.18
C ILE A 204 -1.59 -1.84 -18.56
N TRP A 205 -1.13 -0.87 -19.35
CA TRP A 205 -0.70 -1.08 -20.73
C TRP A 205 0.50 -0.22 -21.08
N ASP A 206 1.66 -0.84 -21.30
CA ASP A 206 2.85 -0.15 -21.80
C ASP A 206 3.19 -0.66 -23.21
N PRO A 207 2.85 0.10 -24.27
CA PRO A 207 3.17 -0.28 -25.64
C PRO A 207 4.66 -0.57 -25.87
N ALA A 208 5.56 0.10 -25.15
CA ALA A 208 7.00 -0.12 -25.31
C ALA A 208 7.44 -1.50 -24.79
N LEU A 209 6.68 -2.09 -23.86
CA LEU A 209 6.96 -3.37 -23.23
C LEU A 209 6.10 -4.50 -23.83
N ASP A 210 4.83 -4.22 -24.06
CA ASP A 210 3.82 -5.23 -24.39
C ASP A 210 3.63 -5.44 -25.89
N TRP A 211 4.17 -4.51 -26.69
CA TRP A 211 4.17 -4.54 -28.15
C TRP A 211 5.52 -4.92 -28.76
N THR A 212 6.53 -5.26 -27.96
CA THR A 212 7.84 -5.66 -28.47
C THR A 212 7.72 -6.95 -29.29
N GLY A 213 7.99 -6.86 -30.60
CA GLY A 213 7.95 -8.01 -31.51
C GLY A 213 6.55 -8.42 -31.98
N LYS A 214 5.49 -7.67 -31.65
CA LYS A 214 4.13 -7.91 -32.15
C LYS A 214 3.89 -7.19 -33.48
N ALA A 215 3.00 -7.75 -34.29
CA ALA A 215 2.66 -7.14 -35.57
C ALA A 215 1.74 -5.92 -35.37
N PRO A 216 1.77 -4.93 -36.27
CA PRO A 216 0.91 -3.74 -36.17
C PRO A 216 -0.60 -4.03 -36.19
N TRP A 217 -1.01 -5.19 -36.70
CA TRP A 217 -2.41 -5.63 -36.76
C TRP A 217 -2.82 -6.56 -35.62
N ASP A 218 -1.91 -6.85 -34.69
CA ASP A 218 -2.29 -7.58 -33.47
C ASP A 218 -3.22 -6.72 -32.62
N ASN A 219 -4.08 -7.37 -31.83
CA ASN A 219 -5.05 -6.67 -30.99
C ASN A 219 -4.52 -6.59 -29.53
N PRO A 220 -4.30 -5.39 -28.95
CA PRO A 220 -3.83 -5.25 -27.57
C PRO A 220 -4.88 -5.67 -26.54
N ASN A 221 -6.14 -5.82 -26.93
CA ASN A 221 -7.26 -6.09 -26.05
C ASN A 221 -7.04 -7.33 -25.18
N SER A 222 -6.50 -8.42 -25.73
CA SER A 222 -6.32 -9.66 -24.97
C SER A 222 -5.38 -9.46 -23.77
N GLU A 223 -4.35 -8.64 -23.91
CA GLU A 223 -3.37 -8.34 -22.87
C GLU A 223 -3.90 -7.31 -21.87
N ILE A 224 -4.55 -6.24 -22.36
CA ILE A 224 -5.16 -5.22 -21.51
C ILE A 224 -6.22 -5.86 -20.60
N PHE A 225 -7.14 -6.61 -21.20
CA PHE A 225 -8.24 -7.22 -20.46
C PHE A 225 -7.80 -8.40 -19.58
N SER A 226 -6.72 -9.09 -19.90
CA SER A 226 -6.19 -10.11 -18.99
C SER A 226 -5.60 -9.50 -17.71
N ARG A 227 -5.12 -8.24 -17.76
CA ARG A 227 -4.53 -7.53 -16.61
C ARG A 227 -5.53 -6.85 -15.71
N LEU A 228 -6.64 -6.34 -16.23
CA LEU A 228 -7.61 -5.56 -15.43
C LEU A 228 -8.06 -6.25 -14.13
N PRO A 229 -8.34 -7.57 -14.06
CA PRO A 229 -8.64 -8.23 -12.79
C PRO A 229 -7.53 -8.07 -11.76
N ASN A 230 -6.27 -8.30 -12.15
CA ASN A 230 -5.12 -8.14 -11.26
C ASN A 230 -4.91 -6.67 -10.90
N THR A 231 -5.15 -5.74 -11.83
CA THR A 231 -5.09 -4.30 -11.54
C THR A 231 -6.08 -3.91 -10.45
N LEU A 232 -7.30 -4.46 -10.47
CA LEU A 232 -8.29 -4.17 -9.44
C LEU A 232 -7.86 -4.75 -8.07
N GLU A 233 -7.24 -5.93 -8.05
CA GLU A 233 -6.64 -6.50 -6.83
C GLU A 233 -5.52 -5.61 -6.28
N VAL A 234 -4.69 -5.02 -7.14
CA VAL A 234 -3.68 -4.03 -6.72
C VAL A 234 -4.36 -2.80 -6.09
N VAL A 235 -5.41 -2.26 -6.71
CA VAL A 235 -6.19 -1.14 -6.16
C VAL A 235 -6.74 -1.48 -4.77
N GLU A 236 -7.40 -2.63 -4.63
CA GLU A 236 -7.93 -3.09 -3.34
C GLU A 236 -6.82 -3.29 -2.30
N SER A 237 -5.66 -3.81 -2.71
CA SER A 237 -4.51 -3.96 -1.84
C SER A 237 -3.95 -2.62 -1.37
N MET A 238 -3.98 -1.57 -2.19
CA MET A 238 -3.54 -0.23 -1.78
C MET A 238 -4.52 0.39 -0.79
N VAL A 239 -5.82 0.25 -1.04
CA VAL A 239 -6.88 0.66 -0.11
C VAL A 239 -6.71 -0.05 1.24
N GLU A 240 -6.45 -1.35 1.22
CA GLU A 240 -6.21 -2.14 2.43
C GLU A 240 -4.93 -1.71 3.15
N THR A 241 -3.84 -1.41 2.42
CA THR A 241 -2.61 -0.87 3.02
C THR A 241 -2.89 0.45 3.75
N ASN A 242 -3.64 1.36 3.14
CA ASN A 242 -4.03 2.61 3.79
C ASN A 242 -4.83 2.37 5.08
N ARG A 243 -5.83 1.48 5.04
CA ARG A 243 -6.65 1.14 6.20
C ARG A 243 -5.84 0.51 7.32
N ARG A 244 -4.92 -0.40 7.01
CA ARG A 244 -4.01 -1.01 7.99
C ARG A 244 -3.09 0.02 8.63
N PHE A 245 -2.58 0.95 7.83
CA PHE A 245 -1.76 2.04 8.32
C PHE A 245 -2.53 2.93 9.31
N GLN A 246 -3.78 3.29 8.99
CA GLN A 246 -4.68 4.02 9.89
C GLN A 246 -5.01 3.23 11.16
N ALA A 247 -5.20 1.90 11.05
CA ALA A 247 -5.40 1.05 12.21
C ALA A 247 -4.17 1.08 13.15
N TYR A 248 -2.95 1.03 12.62
CA TYR A 248 -1.73 1.16 13.43
C TYR A 248 -1.60 2.55 14.06
N GLN A 249 -1.96 3.61 13.34
CA GLN A 249 -2.02 4.95 13.92
C GLN A 249 -3.00 5.00 15.10
N ALA A 250 -4.18 4.40 14.96
CA ALA A 250 -5.19 4.36 16.03
C ALA A 250 -4.72 3.54 17.24
N GLU A 251 -4.03 2.41 17.02
CA GLU A 251 -3.38 1.64 18.10
C GLU A 251 -2.36 2.50 18.87
N VAL A 252 -1.51 3.24 18.15
CA VAL A 252 -0.50 4.11 18.77
C VAL A 252 -1.13 5.32 19.47
N TYR A 253 -2.21 5.86 18.93
CA TYR A 253 -3.00 6.89 19.61
C TYR A 253 -3.55 6.37 20.95
N ALA A 254 -4.13 5.16 20.96
CA ALA A 254 -4.63 4.54 22.18
C ALA A 254 -3.52 4.31 23.21
N LEU A 255 -2.34 3.84 22.76
CA LEU A 255 -1.15 3.69 23.60
C LEU A 255 -0.75 4.99 24.30
N ALA A 256 -0.58 6.06 23.51
CA ALA A 256 -0.20 7.38 24.01
C ALA A 256 -1.24 7.93 24.99
N HIS A 257 -2.52 7.80 24.64
CA HIS A 257 -3.63 8.35 25.45
C HIS A 257 -3.85 7.59 26.76
N LEU A 258 -3.65 6.27 26.77
CA LEU A 258 -3.79 5.44 27.96
C LEU A 258 -2.54 5.45 28.86
N GLY A 259 -1.42 6.02 28.38
CA GLY A 259 -0.14 6.03 29.10
C GLY A 259 0.45 4.63 29.30
N ILE A 260 0.05 3.67 28.45
CA ILE A 260 0.53 2.29 28.49
C ILE A 260 1.80 2.20 27.66
N SER A 261 2.84 1.57 28.18
CA SER A 261 4.05 1.34 27.39
C SER A 261 3.78 0.35 26.26
N PHE A 262 4.53 0.51 25.18
CA PHE A 262 4.40 -0.38 24.04
C PHE A 262 4.64 -1.87 24.40
N GLN A 263 5.51 -2.14 25.39
CA GLN A 263 5.78 -3.49 25.91
C GLN A 263 4.61 -4.06 26.72
N GLU A 264 3.96 -3.25 27.55
CA GLU A 264 2.74 -3.67 28.27
C GLU A 264 1.61 -3.98 27.30
N TRP A 265 1.45 -3.16 26.25
CA TRP A 265 0.44 -3.42 25.21
C TRP A 265 0.66 -4.74 24.47
N LEU A 266 1.90 -5.09 24.17
CA LEU A 266 2.20 -6.41 23.60
C LEU A 266 1.77 -7.56 24.53
N GLN A 267 1.87 -7.37 25.84
CA GLN A 267 1.44 -8.37 26.84
C GLN A 267 -0.08 -8.46 27.00
N LEU A 268 -0.83 -7.44 26.55
CA LEU A 268 -2.30 -7.48 26.51
C LEU A 268 -2.83 -8.41 25.39
N THR A 269 -1.95 -8.84 24.48
CA THR A 269 -2.29 -9.86 23.48
C THR A 269 -2.50 -11.20 24.21
N PRO A 270 -3.68 -11.85 24.08
CA PRO A 270 -3.95 -13.09 24.76
C PRO A 270 -2.92 -14.18 24.40
N VAL A 271 -2.43 -14.89 25.42
CA VAL A 271 -1.41 -15.96 25.27
C VAL A 271 -1.98 -17.19 24.54
N THR A 272 -3.31 -17.30 24.44
CA THR A 272 -4.01 -18.39 23.79
C THR A 272 -4.98 -17.85 22.75
N GLU A 273 -4.75 -18.20 21.48
CA GLU A 273 -5.76 -18.11 20.42
C GLU A 273 -6.90 -19.09 20.72
N GLU A 274 -7.80 -18.77 21.65
CA GLU A 274 -9.13 -19.37 21.58
C GLU A 274 -9.81 -18.75 20.35
N LYS A 275 -9.66 -19.43 19.21
CA LYS A 275 -10.47 -19.19 18.02
C LYS A 275 -11.93 -19.37 18.44
N LEU A 276 -12.62 -18.28 18.74
CA LEU A 276 -14.08 -18.26 18.73
C LEU A 276 -14.48 -18.58 17.29
N ASP A 277 -15.09 -19.75 17.09
CA ASP A 277 -15.56 -20.22 15.80
C ASP A 277 -16.31 -19.09 15.06
N GLY A 278 -15.73 -18.61 13.96
CA GLY A 278 -16.36 -17.65 13.06
C GLY A 278 -15.84 -16.21 13.07
N TYR A 279 -14.89 -15.83 13.92
CA TYR A 279 -14.31 -14.46 13.91
C TYR A 279 -12.77 -14.46 13.90
N GLU A 280 -12.18 -13.87 12.86
CA GLU A 280 -10.71 -13.75 12.68
C GLU A 280 -10.07 -12.58 13.45
N LEU A 281 -10.83 -11.79 14.21
CA LEU A 281 -10.32 -10.57 14.86
C LEU A 281 -10.80 -10.42 16.31
N MET A 282 -9.84 -10.22 17.23
CA MET A 282 -10.06 -9.77 18.60
C MET A 282 -9.80 -8.25 18.69
N TYR A 283 -10.65 -7.53 19.43
CA TYR A 283 -10.53 -6.08 19.60
C TYR A 283 -10.39 -5.74 21.08
N ILE A 284 -9.47 -4.81 21.40
CA ILE A 284 -9.43 -4.16 22.73
C ILE A 284 -10.48 -3.04 22.68
N ILE A 285 -11.53 -3.17 23.49
CA ILE A 285 -12.56 -2.13 23.62
C ILE A 285 -12.21 -1.28 24.86
N PRO A 286 -11.77 -0.03 24.70
CA PRO A 286 -11.51 0.84 25.84
C PRO A 286 -12.82 1.13 26.61
N SER A 287 -12.71 1.29 27.92
CA SER A 287 -13.87 1.52 28.82
C SER A 287 -14.60 2.84 28.57
N LYS A 288 -13.97 3.76 27.82
CA LYS A 288 -14.56 4.96 27.26
C LYS A 288 -14.25 5.02 25.76
N PRO A 289 -15.18 5.52 24.91
CA PRO A 289 -14.90 5.76 23.50
C PRO A 289 -13.67 6.64 23.34
N LEU A 290 -12.75 6.24 22.46
CA LEU A 290 -11.64 7.11 22.07
C LEU A 290 -12.23 8.24 21.22
N GLU A 291 -12.11 9.47 21.70
CA GLU A 291 -12.37 10.65 20.88
C GLU A 291 -11.26 10.76 19.84
N MET A 292 -11.52 10.21 18.65
CA MET A 292 -10.61 10.30 17.51
C MET A 292 -11.00 11.49 16.66
N VAL A 293 -10.06 12.39 16.38
CA VAL A 293 -10.20 13.34 15.27
C VAL A 293 -9.85 12.55 14.01
N VAL A 294 -10.86 11.97 13.38
CA VAL A 294 -10.69 11.35 12.06
C VAL A 294 -10.51 12.48 11.06
N ALA A 295 -9.32 12.59 10.48
CA ALA A 295 -9.03 13.47 9.35
C ALA A 295 -9.33 12.73 8.04
#